data_AF-A0A7S2Q7N3-F1
#
_entry.id   AF-A0A7S2Q7N3-F1
#
_cell.length_a   1.000
_cell.length_b   1.000
_cell.length_c   1.000
_cell.angle_alpha   90.00
_cell.angle_beta   90.00
_cell.angle_gamma   90.00
#
_symmetry.space_group_name_H-M   'P 1'
#
loop_
_entity.id
_entity.type
_entity.pdbx_description
1 polymer ?
#
loop_
_entity_poly.entity_id
_entity_poly.type
_entity_poly.pdbx_seq_one_letter_code
_entity_poly.pdbx_strand_id
1 'polypeptide(L)'
;MPFVDITPMGVTECARFVRAVEEVVKPQGYTDFDFGEYIDEQTRFVSQAAWFSRSIDCQNLTGKRAVVFGDSTHAAGMTKVLAKEMGIKVVWAGTFCKHDEEWFREQVEGLVDEVLITDDH
;
A
#
# COMPACT_ATOMS: atom_id res chain seq x y z
N MET A 1 0.99 25.45 -0.14
CA MET A 1 0.21 24.63 -1.08
C MET A 1 0.04 23.27 -0.42
N PRO A 2 -1.18 22.77 -0.20
CA PRO A 2 -1.37 21.46 0.41
C PRO A 2 -0.85 20.36 -0.53
N PHE A 3 -0.45 19.22 0.03
CA PHE A 3 0.00 18.05 -0.71
C PHE A 3 -0.55 16.77 -0.07
N VAL A 4 -0.60 15.70 -0.85
CA VAL A 4 -0.96 14.35 -0.40
C VAL A 4 0.30 13.49 -0.47
N ASP A 5 0.65 12.86 0.63
CA ASP A 5 1.87 12.06 0.82
C ASP A 5 1.62 10.54 0.80
N ILE A 6 0.39 10.13 0.48
CA ILE A 6 0.00 8.73 0.37
C ILE A 6 0.38 8.22 -1.02
N THR A 7 1.24 7.21 -1.09
CA THR A 7 1.57 6.56 -2.36
C THR A 7 0.40 5.66 -2.82
N PRO A 8 -0.19 5.87 -4.01
CA PRO A 8 -1.29 5.04 -4.51
C PRO A 8 -0.78 3.71 -5.06
N MET A 9 -0.32 2.82 -4.18
CA MET A 9 0.18 1.48 -4.52
C MET A 9 -0.55 0.41 -3.70
N GLY A 10 -1.28 -0.47 -4.40
CA GLY A 10 -2.23 -1.40 -3.76
C GLY A 10 -3.64 -0.82 -3.71
N VAL A 11 -4.65 -1.67 -3.69
CA VAL A 11 -6.07 -1.26 -3.74
C VAL A 11 -6.40 -0.35 -2.56
N THR A 12 -5.90 -0.70 -1.38
CA THR A 12 -6.18 0.00 -0.12
C THR A 12 -5.56 1.41 -0.11
N GLU A 13 -4.30 1.52 -0.53
CA GLU A 13 -3.60 2.81 -0.50
C GLU A 13 -4.06 3.73 -1.65
N CYS A 14 -4.45 3.18 -2.80
CA CYS A 14 -5.14 3.95 -3.85
C CYS A 14 -6.42 4.60 -3.33
N ALA A 15 -7.27 3.84 -2.60
CA ALA A 15 -8.49 4.38 -2.00
C ALA A 15 -8.19 5.46 -0.95
N ARG A 16 -7.18 5.26 -0.09
CA ARG A 16 -6.74 6.27 0.88
C ARG A 16 -6.22 7.55 0.20
N PHE A 17 -5.43 7.40 -0.86
CA PHE A 17 -4.93 8.54 -1.63
C PHE A 17 -6.07 9.38 -2.20
N VAL A 18 -7.06 8.75 -2.86
CA VAL A 18 -8.20 9.48 -3.44
C VAL A 18 -9.03 10.20 -2.36
N ARG A 19 -9.23 9.57 -1.19
CA ARG A 19 -9.89 10.23 -0.04
C ARG A 19 -9.09 11.41 0.50
N ALA A 20 -7.77 11.29 0.62
CA ALA A 20 -6.92 12.39 1.05
C ALA A 20 -6.95 13.57 0.05
N VAL A 21 -7.04 13.29 -1.25
CA VAL A 21 -7.27 14.33 -2.27
C VAL A 21 -8.60 15.05 -2.02
N GLU A 22 -9.67 14.33 -1.74
CA GLU A 22 -10.97 14.92 -1.41
C GLU A 22 -10.89 15.82 -0.16
N GLU A 23 -10.23 15.36 0.90
CA GLU A 23 -10.01 16.11 2.14
C GLU A 23 -9.19 17.40 1.92
N VAL A 24 -8.24 17.37 0.99
CA VAL A 24 -7.42 18.54 0.62
C VAL A 24 -8.19 19.53 -0.26
N VAL A 25 -9.03 19.04 -1.19
CA VAL A 25 -9.69 19.87 -2.21
C VAL A 25 -10.98 20.50 -1.70
N LYS A 26 -11.78 19.81 -0.87
CA LYS A 26 -13.05 20.33 -0.34
C LYS A 26 -12.92 21.67 0.41
N PRO A 27 -11.95 21.86 1.32
CA PRO A 27 -11.75 23.14 2.01
C PRO A 27 -11.37 24.31 1.09
N GLN A 28 -11.00 24.05 -0.18
CA GLN A 28 -10.64 25.08 -1.16
C GLN A 28 -11.86 25.62 -1.94
N GLY A 29 -13.07 25.19 -1.60
CA GLY A 29 -14.32 25.69 -2.19
C GLY A 29 -14.93 24.80 -3.28
N TYR A 30 -14.32 23.65 -3.56
CA TYR A 30 -14.86 22.64 -4.48
C TYR A 30 -15.57 21.55 -3.65
N THR A 31 -16.88 21.66 -3.47
CA THR A 31 -17.66 20.72 -2.64
C THR A 31 -18.59 19.82 -3.42
N ASP A 32 -18.75 20.05 -4.72
CA ASP A 32 -19.68 19.33 -5.60
C ASP A 32 -19.07 18.05 -6.18
N PHE A 33 -18.50 17.21 -5.31
CA PHE A 33 -18.05 15.87 -5.65
C PHE A 33 -17.91 14.99 -4.39
N ASP A 34 -18.05 13.69 -4.60
CA ASP A 34 -17.81 12.62 -3.62
C ASP A 34 -17.11 11.49 -4.39
N PHE A 35 -15.88 11.16 -3.98
CA PHE A 35 -15.14 10.09 -4.66
C PHE A 35 -15.46 8.69 -4.12
N GLY A 36 -16.38 8.55 -3.17
CA GLY A 36 -16.80 7.28 -2.60
C GLY A 36 -17.34 6.30 -3.66
N GLU A 37 -18.22 6.77 -4.55
CA GLU A 37 -18.76 5.95 -5.66
C GLU A 37 -17.65 5.57 -6.65
N TYR A 38 -16.80 6.53 -7.02
CA TYR A 38 -15.63 6.28 -7.88
C TYR A 38 -14.70 5.20 -7.28
N ILE A 39 -14.39 5.27 -5.99
CA ILE A 39 -13.55 4.27 -5.32
C ILE A 39 -14.20 2.88 -5.36
N ASP A 40 -15.52 2.78 -5.11
CA ASP A 40 -16.23 1.49 -5.17
C ASP A 40 -16.21 0.90 -6.58
N GLU A 41 -16.51 1.72 -7.59
CA GLU A 41 -16.50 1.29 -8.99
C GLU A 41 -15.11 0.81 -9.44
N GLN A 42 -14.06 1.60 -9.17
CA GLN A 42 -12.70 1.24 -9.52
C GLN A 42 -12.25 -0.03 -8.80
N THR A 43 -12.61 -0.20 -7.53
CA THR A 43 -12.21 -1.37 -6.74
C THR A 43 -12.92 -2.64 -7.18
N ARG A 44 -14.19 -2.58 -7.56
CA ARG A 44 -15.01 -3.76 -7.85
C ARG A 44 -15.01 -4.18 -9.32
N PHE A 45 -14.89 -3.22 -10.23
CA PHE A 45 -15.15 -3.46 -11.66
C PHE A 45 -13.96 -3.14 -12.56
N VAL A 46 -13.00 -2.31 -12.13
CA VAL A 46 -11.83 -1.95 -12.94
C VAL A 46 -10.58 -2.69 -12.48
N SER A 47 -10.28 -2.63 -11.18
CA SER A 47 -9.14 -3.34 -10.61
C SER A 47 -9.47 -4.81 -10.41
N GLN A 48 -8.71 -5.68 -11.07
CA GLN A 48 -8.82 -7.12 -10.86
C GLN A 48 -8.19 -7.57 -9.54
N ALA A 49 -7.47 -6.71 -8.82
CA ALA A 49 -6.76 -7.08 -7.59
C ALA A 49 -7.70 -7.49 -6.44
N ALA A 50 -8.82 -6.79 -6.27
CA ALA A 50 -9.82 -7.12 -5.24
C ALA A 50 -10.57 -8.44 -5.54
N TRP A 51 -10.76 -8.76 -6.82
CA TRP A 51 -11.28 -10.06 -7.22
C TRP A 51 -10.21 -11.15 -7.06
N PHE A 52 -8.97 -10.87 -7.46
CA PHE A 52 -7.84 -11.79 -7.37
C PHE A 52 -7.59 -12.22 -5.93
N SER A 53 -7.61 -11.30 -4.95
CA SER A 53 -7.43 -11.64 -3.53
C SER A 53 -8.47 -12.62 -2.98
N ARG A 54 -9.63 -12.73 -3.63
CA ARG A 54 -10.71 -13.68 -3.30
C ARG A 54 -10.73 -14.92 -4.18
N SER A 55 -9.86 -15.00 -5.19
CA SER A 55 -9.77 -16.12 -6.10
C SER A 55 -9.04 -17.32 -5.48
N ILE A 56 -9.26 -18.51 -6.05
CA ILE A 56 -8.57 -19.75 -5.65
C ILE A 56 -7.05 -19.61 -5.85
N ASP A 57 -6.62 -18.87 -6.88
CA ASP A 57 -5.20 -18.66 -7.17
C ASP A 57 -4.50 -17.92 -6.04
N CYS A 58 -5.12 -16.86 -5.50
CA CYS A 58 -4.55 -16.13 -4.37
C CYS A 58 -4.66 -16.92 -3.07
N GLN A 59 -5.73 -17.71 -2.88
CA GLN A 59 -5.83 -18.58 -1.70
C GLN A 59 -4.66 -19.56 -1.60
N ASN A 60 -4.17 -20.08 -2.73
CA ASN A 60 -2.99 -20.94 -2.78
C ASN A 60 -1.69 -20.23 -2.37
N LEU A 61 -1.65 -18.90 -2.37
CA LEU A 61 -0.52 -18.09 -1.92
C LEU A 61 -0.55 -17.81 -0.41
N THR A 62 -1.69 -18.03 0.24
CA THR A 62 -1.87 -17.72 1.67
C THR A 62 -0.82 -18.41 2.52
N GLY A 63 -0.14 -17.65 3.38
CA GLY A 63 0.91 -18.16 4.25
C GLY A 63 2.22 -18.56 3.56
N LYS A 64 2.32 -18.46 2.22
CA LYS A 64 3.63 -18.54 1.55
C LYS A 64 4.52 -17.42 2.06
N ARG A 65 5.82 -17.70 2.12
CA ARG A 65 6.82 -16.79 2.66
C ARG A 65 7.41 -15.93 1.55
N ALA A 66 7.52 -14.63 1.80
CA ALA A 66 8.16 -13.68 0.92
C ALA A 66 9.14 -12.80 1.69
N VAL A 67 10.07 -12.21 0.96
CA VAL A 67 10.96 -11.16 1.43
C VAL A 67 10.83 -9.98 0.46
N VAL A 68 10.94 -8.76 0.97
CA VAL A 68 10.80 -7.54 0.16
C VAL A 68 12.00 -6.65 0.41
N PHE A 69 12.60 -6.13 -0.67
CA PHE A 69 13.71 -5.19 -0.56
C PHE A 69 13.68 -4.20 -1.72
N GLY A 70 13.98 -2.93 -1.47
CA GLY A 70 13.95 -1.89 -2.50
C GLY A 70 14.15 -0.49 -1.93
N ASP A 71 13.71 0.53 -2.67
CA ASP A 71 13.55 1.86 -2.08
C ASP A 71 12.40 1.86 -1.06
N SER A 72 12.35 2.88 -0.20
CA SER A 72 11.36 2.96 0.87
C SER A 72 9.93 2.86 0.34
N THR A 73 9.61 3.59 -0.74
CA THR A 73 8.25 3.69 -1.28
C THR A 73 7.74 2.35 -1.81
N HIS A 74 8.49 1.70 -2.70
CA HIS A 74 8.07 0.45 -3.32
C HIS A 74 8.14 -0.72 -2.35
N ALA A 75 9.17 -0.79 -1.50
CA ALA A 75 9.28 -1.88 -0.53
C ALA A 75 8.17 -1.80 0.53
N ALA A 76 7.79 -0.60 0.98
CA ALA A 76 6.67 -0.42 1.89
C ALA A 76 5.33 -0.75 1.21
N GLY A 77 5.10 -0.23 -0.01
CA GLY A 77 3.88 -0.50 -0.77
C GLY A 77 3.70 -1.99 -1.09
N MET A 78 4.75 -2.66 -1.56
CA MET A 78 4.73 -4.08 -1.86
C MET A 78 4.48 -4.92 -0.60
N THR A 79 5.13 -4.59 0.53
CA THR A 79 4.88 -5.25 1.81
C THR A 79 3.42 -5.18 2.22
N LYS A 80 2.79 -3.99 2.08
CA LYS A 80 1.35 -3.81 2.35
C LYS A 80 0.48 -4.67 1.44
N VAL A 81 0.76 -4.71 0.13
CA VAL A 81 0.01 -5.54 -0.83
C VAL A 81 0.11 -7.03 -0.47
N LEU A 82 1.32 -7.53 -0.27
CA LEU A 82 1.55 -8.95 0.05
C LEU A 82 0.87 -9.35 1.36
N ALA A 83 1.05 -8.56 2.42
CA ALA A 83 0.54 -8.89 3.74
C ALA A 83 -0.98 -8.65 3.88
N LYS A 84 -1.47 -7.47 3.46
CA LYS A 84 -2.87 -7.05 3.68
C LYS A 84 -3.81 -7.50 2.57
N GLU A 85 -3.35 -7.56 1.32
CA GLU A 85 -4.23 -7.80 0.18
C GLU A 85 -4.14 -9.24 -0.34
N MET A 86 -2.98 -9.91 -0.19
CA MET A 86 -2.77 -11.27 -0.72
C MET A 86 -2.64 -12.37 0.34
N GLY A 87 -2.53 -12.02 1.62
CA GLY A 87 -2.38 -12.99 2.72
C GLY A 87 -1.04 -13.74 2.73
N ILE A 88 -0.02 -13.18 2.07
CA ILE A 88 1.34 -13.73 2.05
C ILE A 88 2.05 -13.33 3.36
N LYS A 89 2.83 -14.26 3.92
CA LYS A 89 3.67 -13.98 5.08
C LYS A 89 4.97 -13.32 4.65
N VAL A 90 5.06 -12.00 4.82
CA VAL A 90 6.31 -11.28 4.60
C VAL A 90 7.22 -11.50 5.82
N VAL A 91 8.29 -12.27 5.62
CA VAL A 91 9.20 -12.65 6.71
C VAL A 91 10.04 -11.44 7.13
N TRP A 92 10.59 -10.74 6.14
CA TRP A 92 11.24 -9.46 6.38
C TRP A 92 11.01 -8.53 5.19
N ALA A 93 10.97 -7.24 5.49
CA ALA A 93 10.99 -6.18 4.49
C ALA A 93 12.15 -5.24 4.78
N GLY A 94 12.77 -4.72 3.75
CA GLY A 94 13.91 -3.83 3.92
C GLY A 94 14.04 -2.76 2.86
N THR A 95 14.87 -1.77 3.18
CA THR A 95 15.17 -0.65 2.30
C THR A 95 16.65 -0.31 2.34
N PHE A 96 17.17 0.18 1.21
CA PHE A 96 18.48 0.81 1.12
C PHE A 96 18.46 2.32 1.43
N CYS A 97 17.29 2.92 1.55
CA CYS A 97 17.15 4.34 1.89
C CYS A 97 17.30 4.58 3.39
N LYS A 98 18.53 4.49 3.91
CA LYS A 98 18.83 4.68 5.35
C LYS A 98 18.35 6.01 5.93
N HIS A 99 18.29 7.06 5.12
CA HIS A 99 17.82 8.38 5.54
C HIS A 99 16.33 8.42 5.90
N ASP A 100 15.52 7.50 5.35
CA ASP A 100 14.08 7.40 5.57
C ASP A 100 13.73 6.14 6.40
N GLU A 101 14.66 5.66 7.23
CA GLU A 101 14.47 4.44 8.03
C GLU A 101 13.24 4.50 8.94
N GLU A 102 13.05 5.62 9.64
CA GLU A 102 11.94 5.78 10.58
C GLU A 102 10.58 5.68 9.87
N TRP A 103 10.44 6.41 8.75
CA TRP A 103 9.27 6.34 7.90
C TRP A 103 9.02 4.92 7.40
N PHE A 104 10.07 4.23 6.92
CA PHE A 104 9.93 2.87 6.41
C PHE A 104 9.44 1.90 7.49
N ARG A 105 10.01 1.98 8.71
CA ARG A 105 9.61 1.15 9.85
C ARG A 105 8.14 1.36 10.20
N GLU A 106 7.67 2.61 10.24
CA GLU A 106 6.27 2.94 10.46
C GLU A 106 5.36 2.32 9.37
N GLN A 107 5.76 2.41 8.09
CA GLN A 107 4.93 1.90 7.00
C GLN A 107 4.75 0.38 7.00
N VAL A 108 5.70 -0.38 7.55
CA VAL A 108 5.67 -1.85 7.58
C VAL A 108 5.36 -2.43 8.95
N GLU A 109 5.08 -1.57 9.95
CA GLU A 109 4.81 -1.99 11.32
C GLU A 109 3.65 -3.00 11.40
N GLY A 110 3.90 -4.11 12.11
CA GLY A 110 2.92 -5.19 12.28
C GLY A 110 2.63 -6.03 11.03
N LEU A 111 3.32 -5.78 9.91
CA LEU A 111 3.14 -6.52 8.65
C LEU A 111 4.25 -7.55 8.38
N VAL A 112 5.37 -7.44 9.08
CA VAL A 112 6.58 -8.24 8.88
C VAL A 112 7.12 -8.78 10.20
N ASP A 113 7.85 -9.89 10.17
CA ASP A 113 8.53 -10.40 11.37
C ASP A 113 9.79 -9.57 11.69
N GLU A 114 10.47 -9.05 10.65
CA GLU A 114 11.72 -8.30 10.79
C GLU A 114 11.86 -7.18 9.74
N VAL A 115 12.54 -6.09 10.10
CA VAL A 115 12.86 -4.96 9.20
C VAL A 115 14.37 -4.88 8.98
N LEU A 116 14.80 -4.90 7.71
CA LEU A 116 16.20 -4.85 7.31
C LEU A 116 16.57 -3.50 6.68
N ILE A 117 17.51 -2.78 7.25
CA ILE A 117 17.98 -1.49 6.73
C ILE A 117 19.45 -1.62 6.37
N THR A 118 19.77 -1.63 5.07
CA THR A 118 21.15 -1.80 4.58
C THR A 118 21.31 -1.28 3.16
N ASP A 119 22.48 -0.74 2.82
CA ASP A 119 22.90 -0.37 1.47
C ASP A 119 24.16 -1.16 1.03
N ASP A 120 24.50 -2.21 1.79
CA ASP A 120 25.67 -3.04 1.53
C ASP A 120 25.48 -3.84 0.23
N HIS A 121 26.45 -3.75 -0.68
CA HIS A 121 26.40 -4.24 -2.07
C HIS A 121 27.20 -5.53 -2.26
#